data_AF-A0A9D2IEV2-F1
#
_entry.id   AF-A0A9D2IEV2-F1
#
_cell.length_a   1.000
_cell.length_b   1.000
_cell.length_c   1.000
_cell.angle_alpha   90.00
_cell.angle_beta   90.00
_cell.angle_gamma   90.00
#
_symmetry.space_group_name_H-M   'P 1'
#
loop_
_entity.id
_entity.type
_entity.pdbx_description
1 polymer ?
#
loop_
_entity_poly.entity_id
_entity_poly.type
_entity_poly.pdbx_seq_one_letter_code
_entity_poly.pdbx_strand_id
1 'polypeptide(L)'
;QRLNGCDYDSDTMLITDDALLVNAAERYTGFFKVPVCNIKAEGKTEQTLSELDHDTSVNKIGEIVNLSQKLNSILWNELYNGADEREILSVYEDICKLAVLSGLEIDKAKRSFEDVRVGKELSALRKKYKRPAPQFFAEIDASRGKQYTFYHTAMDYLYALVNKIHFRKGREQYGDYRPISSSLAYDIGSGNATEYRHKDKIVQIIDESKAKINRLYLTIRTADEQEREVLYEQIADIKAERDKQVSKWLTNENVLILVLRHYEKNSAADWRIYAALINHPIFLELLWELYDGTANQVTEDENGEYTLYGRKFAKKYKKMRME
;
A
#
# COMPACT_ATOMS: atom_id res chain seq x y z
N GLN A 1 20.36 -12.31 31.24
CA GLN A 1 19.77 -12.69 29.92
C GLN A 1 20.86 -12.57 28.86
N ARG A 2 20.98 -13.54 27.94
CA ARG A 2 21.99 -13.52 26.86
C ARG A 2 21.40 -13.37 25.44
N LEU A 3 20.08 -13.59 25.29
CA LEU A 3 19.33 -13.55 24.02
C LEU A 3 18.14 -12.58 24.14
N ASN A 4 18.41 -11.36 24.59
CA ASN A 4 17.42 -10.27 24.68
C ASN A 4 16.10 -10.61 25.38
N GLY A 5 16.14 -11.45 26.42
CA GLY A 5 14.97 -11.81 27.21
C GLY A 5 14.26 -13.10 26.81
N CYS A 6 14.81 -13.84 25.84
CA CYS A 6 14.31 -15.13 25.39
C CYS A 6 14.01 -16.11 26.55
N ASP A 7 12.87 -16.79 26.45
CA ASP A 7 12.44 -17.89 27.32
C ASP A 7 12.14 -19.17 26.51
N TYR A 8 11.42 -20.13 27.10
CA TYR A 8 11.13 -21.42 26.47
C TYR A 8 9.63 -21.63 26.22
N ASP A 9 8.83 -20.56 26.20
CA ASP A 9 7.37 -20.65 26.04
C ASP A 9 6.94 -20.81 24.57
N SER A 10 7.81 -20.45 23.63
CA SER A 10 7.65 -20.63 22.18
C SER A 10 8.83 -20.11 21.34
N ASP A 11 9.84 -19.49 21.97
CA ASP A 11 10.95 -18.86 21.27
C ASP A 11 11.76 -19.84 20.43
N THR A 12 12.15 -19.38 19.23
CA THR A 12 12.99 -20.12 18.30
C THR A 12 14.34 -19.45 18.11
N MET A 13 15.41 -20.24 18.07
CA MET A 13 16.76 -19.75 17.87
C MET A 13 17.27 -20.06 16.47
N LEU A 14 17.94 -19.07 15.85
CA LEU A 14 18.75 -19.32 14.66
C LEU A 14 20.04 -20.05 15.08
N ILE A 15 20.20 -21.28 14.59
CA ILE A 15 21.42 -22.08 14.75
C ILE A 15 22.05 -22.25 13.38
N THR A 16 23.35 -21.96 13.27
CA THR A 16 24.11 -22.09 12.02
C THR A 16 25.53 -22.54 12.32
N ASP A 17 26.10 -23.34 11.42
CA ASP A 17 27.50 -23.75 11.39
C ASP A 17 28.26 -23.11 10.21
N ASP A 18 27.65 -22.12 9.54
CA ASP A 18 28.29 -21.38 8.45
C ASP A 18 29.58 -20.69 8.94
N ALA A 19 30.71 -21.10 8.37
CA ALA A 19 32.02 -20.65 8.81
C ALA A 19 32.20 -19.13 8.70
N LEU A 20 31.56 -18.45 7.73
CA LEU A 20 31.68 -17.01 7.58
C LEU A 20 30.97 -16.29 8.71
N LEU A 21 29.75 -16.70 9.04
CA LEU A 21 28.97 -16.13 10.14
C LEU A 21 29.62 -16.40 11.50
N VAL A 22 30.10 -17.64 11.73
CA VAL A 22 30.77 -18.03 12.97
C VAL A 22 32.05 -17.21 13.17
N ASN A 23 32.93 -17.16 12.16
CA ASN A 23 34.16 -16.38 12.25
C ASN A 23 33.91 -14.87 12.42
N ALA A 24 32.83 -14.33 11.85
CA ALA A 24 32.48 -12.93 12.03
C ALA A 24 32.01 -12.64 13.47
N ALA A 25 31.21 -13.53 14.05
CA ALA A 25 30.79 -13.41 15.45
C ALA A 25 31.97 -13.57 16.42
N GLU A 26 32.86 -14.54 16.17
CA GLU A 26 34.03 -14.79 17.00
C GLU A 26 34.96 -13.57 17.10
N ARG A 27 35.18 -12.84 16.00
CA ARG A 27 36.01 -11.62 15.95
C ARG A 27 35.62 -10.56 16.98
N TYR A 28 34.33 -10.44 17.30
CA TYR A 28 33.82 -9.44 18.24
C TYR A 28 33.46 -10.03 19.60
N THR A 29 33.89 -11.26 19.88
CA THR A 29 33.67 -11.90 21.18
C THR A 29 34.30 -11.08 22.28
N GLY A 30 33.48 -10.69 23.27
CA GLY A 30 33.89 -9.88 24.41
C GLY A 30 33.92 -8.37 24.15
N PHE A 31 33.86 -7.92 22.88
CA PHE A 31 33.83 -6.50 22.53
C PHE A 31 32.43 -5.91 22.72
N PHE A 32 31.43 -6.51 22.09
CA PHE A 32 30.02 -6.11 22.22
C PHE A 32 29.33 -6.88 23.35
N LYS A 33 29.06 -6.20 24.46
CA LYS A 33 28.42 -6.80 25.65
C LYS A 33 26.90 -6.84 25.52
N VAL A 34 26.30 -7.96 25.93
CA VAL A 34 24.84 -8.13 25.88
C VAL A 34 24.13 -7.14 26.83
N PRO A 35 23.11 -6.39 26.36
CA PRO A 35 22.30 -5.55 27.22
C PRO A 35 21.47 -6.39 28.21
N VAL A 36 21.36 -5.90 29.45
CA VAL A 36 20.53 -6.51 30.49
C VAL A 36 19.58 -5.46 31.04
N CYS A 37 18.29 -5.76 31.06
CA CYS A 37 17.28 -4.90 31.69
C CYS A 37 17.29 -5.11 33.21
N ASN A 38 17.63 -4.06 33.96
CA ASN A 38 17.59 -4.04 35.42
C ASN A 38 16.47 -3.11 35.96
N ILE A 39 15.52 -2.73 35.10
CA ILE A 39 14.41 -1.86 35.48
C ILE A 39 13.35 -2.72 36.18
N LYS A 40 12.91 -2.29 37.36
CA LYS A 40 11.84 -2.97 38.09
C LYS A 40 10.52 -2.78 37.36
N ALA A 41 9.75 -3.85 37.26
CA ALA A 41 8.45 -3.88 36.61
C ALA A 41 7.41 -4.33 37.63
N GLU A 42 6.26 -3.67 37.66
CA GLU A 42 5.13 -4.07 38.49
C GLU A 42 4.07 -4.75 37.63
N GLY A 43 3.48 -5.84 38.15
CA GLY A 43 2.40 -6.53 37.46
C GLY A 43 1.13 -5.70 37.49
N LYS A 44 0.44 -5.58 36.35
CA LYS A 44 -0.88 -4.95 36.31
C LYS A 44 -1.90 -5.92 36.92
N THR A 45 -2.47 -5.58 38.08
CA THR A 45 -3.41 -6.45 38.81
C THR A 45 -4.85 -6.34 38.33
N GLU A 46 -5.24 -5.21 37.73
CA GLU A 46 -6.59 -4.99 37.18
C GLU A 46 -6.48 -4.19 35.89
N GLN A 47 -6.71 -4.83 34.73
CA GLN A 47 -6.78 -4.16 33.44
C GLN A 47 -7.99 -4.67 32.66
N THR A 48 -8.82 -3.76 32.17
CA THR A 48 -9.95 -4.12 31.30
C THR A 48 -9.44 -4.56 29.93
N LEU A 49 -10.21 -5.40 29.21
CA LEU A 49 -9.84 -5.81 27.84
C LEU A 49 -9.67 -4.60 26.90
N SER A 50 -10.47 -3.55 27.07
CA SER A 50 -10.35 -2.30 26.30
C SER A 50 -9.05 -1.54 26.56
N GLU A 51 -8.58 -1.51 27.81
CA GLU A 51 -7.30 -0.85 28.15
C GLU A 51 -6.11 -1.68 27.66
N LEU A 52 -6.21 -3.01 27.70
CA LEU A 52 -5.20 -3.90 27.14
C LEU A 52 -5.10 -3.75 25.62
N ASP A 53 -6.23 -3.70 24.92
CA ASP A 53 -6.29 -3.46 23.48
C ASP A 53 -5.70 -2.09 23.14
N HIS A 54 -6.05 -1.05 23.91
CA HIS A 54 -5.48 0.28 23.76
C HIS A 54 -3.95 0.28 23.94
N ASP A 55 -3.44 -0.29 25.03
CA ASP A 55 -2.01 -0.37 25.33
C ASP A 55 -1.23 -1.15 24.26
N THR A 56 -1.83 -2.21 23.74
CA THR A 56 -1.24 -3.02 22.67
C THR A 56 -1.21 -2.25 21.34
N SER A 57 -2.26 -1.47 21.05
CA SER A 57 -2.37 -0.65 19.84
C SER A 57 -1.42 0.55 19.84
N VAL A 58 -1.13 1.15 21.00
CA VAL A 58 -0.26 2.32 21.16
C VAL A 58 1.13 1.89 21.62
N ASN A 59 1.87 1.27 20.70
CA ASN A 59 3.26 0.86 20.94
C ASN A 59 4.26 1.68 20.10
N LYS A 60 5.49 1.82 20.64
CA LYS A 60 6.59 2.54 19.96
C LYS A 60 7.63 1.60 19.35
N ILE A 61 7.28 0.31 19.20
CA ILE A 61 8.21 -0.73 18.75
C ILE A 61 8.76 -0.38 17.35
N GLY A 62 7.88 0.02 16.41
CA GLY A 62 8.31 0.43 15.08
C GLY A 62 9.27 1.63 15.10
N GLU A 63 9.02 2.62 15.95
CA GLU A 63 9.91 3.78 16.11
C GLU A 63 11.28 3.41 16.70
N ILE A 64 11.31 2.49 17.67
CA ILE A 64 12.53 1.97 18.30
C ILE A 64 13.34 1.15 17.30
N VAL A 65 12.70 0.22 16.58
CA VAL A 65 13.34 -0.65 15.59
C VAL A 65 13.96 0.18 14.47
N ASN A 66 13.23 1.15 13.92
CA ASN A 66 13.74 2.03 12.86
C ASN A 66 14.96 2.83 13.34
N LEU A 67 14.91 3.36 14.56
CA LEU A 67 16.06 4.08 15.12
C LEU A 67 17.25 3.14 15.40
N SER A 68 16.99 1.92 15.88
CA SER A 68 18.01 0.90 16.13
C SER A 68 18.71 0.49 14.83
N GLN A 69 17.97 0.27 13.74
CA GLN A 69 18.54 -0.02 12.43
C GLN A 69 19.43 1.12 11.91
N LYS A 70 19.00 2.37 12.10
CA LYS A 70 19.82 3.55 11.77
C LYS A 70 21.10 3.59 12.59
N LEU A 71 21.03 3.41 13.91
CA LEU A 71 22.21 3.45 14.77
C LEU A 71 23.17 2.30 14.49
N ASN A 72 22.68 1.09 14.21
CA ASN A 72 23.50 -0.03 13.74
C ASN A 72 24.22 0.32 12.43
N SER A 73 23.53 1.00 11.51
CA SER A 73 24.17 1.44 10.25
C SER A 73 25.29 2.45 10.48
N ILE A 74 25.11 3.37 11.43
CA ILE A 74 26.15 4.30 11.87
C ILE A 74 27.31 3.53 12.51
N LEU A 75 27.03 2.66 13.49
CA LEU A 75 28.03 1.87 14.22
C LEU A 75 28.97 1.11 13.26
N TRP A 76 28.39 0.33 12.34
CA TRP A 76 29.17 -0.48 11.40
C TRP A 76 29.97 0.37 10.40
N ASN A 77 29.43 1.53 10.01
CA ASN A 77 30.15 2.44 9.14
C ASN A 77 31.32 3.14 9.84
N GLU A 78 31.15 3.57 11.10
CA GLU A 78 32.26 4.12 11.89
C GLU A 78 33.34 3.06 12.12
N LEU A 79 32.93 1.83 12.43
CA LEU A 79 33.85 0.71 12.59
C LEU A 79 34.63 0.42 11.29
N TYR A 80 33.95 0.43 10.15
CA TYR A 80 34.59 0.25 8.83
C TYR A 80 35.61 1.36 8.53
N ASN A 81 35.32 2.61 8.93
CA ASN A 81 36.20 3.75 8.72
C ASN A 81 37.33 3.86 9.76
N GLY A 82 37.43 2.91 10.70
CA GLY A 82 38.49 2.87 11.70
C GLY A 82 38.31 3.86 12.86
N ALA A 83 37.07 4.15 13.24
CA ALA A 83 36.77 4.96 14.43
C ALA A 83 37.35 4.35 15.71
N ASP A 84 37.58 5.19 16.72
CA ASP A 84 38.12 4.74 18.00
C ASP A 84 37.13 3.85 18.76
N GLU A 85 37.66 2.92 19.56
CA GLU A 85 36.85 2.01 20.37
C GLU A 85 35.85 2.76 21.26
N ARG A 86 36.22 3.90 21.83
CA ARG A 86 35.32 4.70 22.69
C ARG A 86 34.13 5.26 21.90
N GLU A 87 34.36 5.68 20.66
CA GLU A 87 33.30 6.19 19.79
C GLU A 87 32.33 5.07 19.39
N ILE A 88 32.87 3.91 19.02
CA ILE A 88 32.12 2.70 18.68
C ILE A 88 31.26 2.26 19.88
N LEU A 89 31.88 2.14 21.07
CA LEU A 89 31.17 1.74 22.29
C LEU A 89 30.12 2.77 22.71
N SER A 90 30.33 4.07 22.50
CA SER A 90 29.32 5.09 22.80
C SER A 90 28.05 4.94 21.95
N VAL A 91 28.19 4.59 20.67
CA VAL A 91 27.03 4.28 19.80
C VAL A 91 26.40 2.95 20.21
N TYR A 92 27.21 1.95 20.53
CA TYR A 92 26.73 0.64 20.96
C TYR A 92 25.93 0.72 22.27
N GLU A 93 26.34 1.53 23.24
CA GLU A 93 25.58 1.76 24.48
C GLU A 93 24.17 2.30 24.21
N ASP A 94 24.03 3.21 23.24
CA ASP A 94 22.72 3.73 22.86
C ASP A 94 21.87 2.72 22.09
N ILE A 95 22.50 1.83 21.31
CA ILE A 95 21.81 0.66 20.70
C ILE A 95 21.33 -0.29 21.79
N CYS A 96 22.14 -0.55 22.82
CA CYS A 96 21.77 -1.34 23.99
C CYS A 96 20.58 -0.74 24.75
N LYS A 97 20.53 0.60 24.90
CA LYS A 97 19.35 1.28 25.45
C LYS A 97 18.11 1.04 24.60
N LEU A 98 18.21 1.12 23.27
CA LEU A 98 17.09 0.83 22.38
C LEU A 98 16.63 -0.62 22.47
N ALA A 99 17.54 -1.58 22.63
CA ALA A 99 17.20 -2.99 22.83
C ALA A 99 16.39 -3.18 24.13
N VAL A 100 16.82 -2.55 25.23
CA VAL A 100 16.07 -2.56 26.50
C VAL A 100 14.71 -1.89 26.33
N LEU A 101 14.64 -0.71 25.71
CA LEU A 101 13.37 -0.01 25.47
C LEU A 101 12.39 -0.83 24.61
N SER A 102 12.91 -1.59 23.64
CA SER A 102 12.09 -2.49 22.83
C SER A 102 11.45 -3.58 23.69
N GLY A 103 12.21 -4.20 24.60
CA GLY A 103 11.68 -5.20 25.53
C GLY A 103 10.61 -4.61 26.45
N LEU A 104 10.84 -3.41 26.98
CA LEU A 104 9.86 -2.71 27.83
C LEU A 104 8.56 -2.40 27.07
N GLU A 105 8.63 -1.96 25.81
CA GLU A 105 7.44 -1.67 25.00
C GLU A 105 6.67 -2.93 24.62
N ILE A 106 7.34 -4.07 24.42
CA ILE A 106 6.68 -5.37 24.21
C ILE A 106 5.97 -5.81 25.50
N ASP A 107 6.62 -5.67 26.65
CA ASP A 107 6.07 -6.09 27.94
C ASP A 107 5.04 -5.11 28.53
N LYS A 108 4.88 -3.91 27.94
CA LYS A 108 4.01 -2.83 28.43
C LYS A 108 2.52 -3.22 28.52
N ALA A 109 2.09 -4.15 27.69
CA ALA A 109 0.75 -4.73 27.76
C ALA A 109 0.55 -5.59 29.03
N LYS A 110 1.62 -6.18 29.58
CA LYS A 110 1.58 -7.09 30.75
C LYS A 110 2.06 -6.43 32.04
N ARG A 111 2.93 -5.42 31.94
CA ARG A 111 3.67 -4.82 33.06
C ARG A 111 3.59 -3.30 33.03
N SER A 112 3.58 -2.68 34.20
CA SER A 112 3.74 -1.23 34.34
C SER A 112 5.22 -0.88 34.57
N PHE A 113 5.67 0.18 33.90
CA PHE A 113 7.01 0.74 34.01
C PHE A 113 6.89 2.24 34.29
N GLU A 114 6.61 2.62 35.54
CA GLU A 114 6.28 4.01 35.90
C GLU A 114 7.46 4.99 35.67
N ASP A 115 8.69 4.50 35.77
CA ASP A 115 9.89 5.34 35.75
C ASP A 115 10.47 5.63 34.35
N VAL A 116 9.94 5.02 33.28
CA VAL A 116 10.56 5.06 31.95
C VAL A 116 9.70 5.81 30.93
N ARG A 117 10.20 6.95 30.45
CA ARG A 117 9.55 7.74 29.38
C ARG A 117 10.21 7.48 28.03
N VAL A 118 9.83 6.37 27.38
CA VAL A 118 10.36 5.92 26.08
C VAL A 118 10.39 7.03 25.02
N GLY A 119 9.33 7.86 24.94
CA GLY A 119 9.28 8.96 23.97
C GLY A 119 10.36 10.03 24.18
N LYS A 120 10.75 10.30 25.42
CA LYS A 120 11.83 11.27 25.72
C LYS A 120 13.18 10.71 25.32
N GLU A 121 13.44 9.45 25.64
CA GLU A 121 14.68 8.74 25.25
C GLU A 121 14.84 8.70 23.73
N LEU A 122 13.79 8.31 23.00
CA LEU A 122 13.80 8.33 21.53
C LEU A 122 14.08 9.72 20.97
N SER A 123 13.49 10.77 21.55
CA SER A 123 13.72 12.15 21.11
C SER A 123 15.17 12.59 21.36
N ALA A 124 15.74 12.22 22.50
CA ALA A 124 17.13 12.52 22.85
C ALA A 124 18.10 11.81 21.88
N LEU A 125 17.88 10.53 21.62
CA LEU A 125 18.69 9.74 20.67
C LEU A 125 18.57 10.27 19.23
N ARG A 126 17.36 10.63 18.77
CA ARG A 126 17.18 11.27 17.45
C ARG A 126 17.94 12.57 17.33
N LYS A 127 17.99 13.38 18.41
CA LYS A 127 18.74 14.63 18.46
C LYS A 127 20.26 14.39 18.46
N LYS A 128 20.74 13.40 19.23
CA LYS A 128 22.15 12.99 19.28
C LYS A 128 22.62 12.51 17.90
N TYR A 129 21.81 11.70 17.22
CA TYR A 129 22.10 11.12 15.90
C TYR A 129 21.35 11.82 14.77
N LYS A 130 21.50 13.15 14.67
CA LYS A 130 20.95 13.98 13.57
C LYS A 130 21.75 13.83 12.27
N ARG A 131 21.93 12.58 11.84
CA ARG A 131 22.56 12.18 10.58
C ARG A 131 21.50 11.68 9.58
N PRO A 132 21.76 11.68 8.27
CA PRO A 132 20.85 11.10 7.27
C PRO A 132 20.57 9.62 7.56
N ALA A 133 19.40 9.13 7.13
CA ALA A 133 19.05 7.71 7.25
C ALA A 133 19.85 6.86 6.24
N PRO A 134 20.00 5.55 6.46
CA PRO A 134 20.65 4.66 5.49
C PRO A 134 19.94 4.64 4.14
N GLN A 135 20.67 4.32 3.07
CA GLN A 135 20.12 4.37 1.71
C GLN A 135 18.92 3.44 1.54
N PHE A 136 18.96 2.25 2.15
CA PHE A 136 17.86 1.28 2.06
C PHE A 136 16.54 1.77 2.69
N PHE A 137 16.57 2.77 3.58
CA PHE A 137 15.33 3.34 4.15
C PHE A 137 14.48 4.05 3.10
N ALA A 138 15.09 4.56 2.02
CA ALA A 138 14.37 5.25 0.96
C ALA A 138 13.25 4.38 0.35
N GLU A 139 13.42 3.06 0.29
CA GLU A 139 12.39 2.15 -0.23
C GLU A 139 11.18 2.02 0.69
N ILE A 140 11.35 2.25 1.99
CA ILE A 140 10.29 2.10 3.00
C ILE A 140 9.56 3.42 3.22
N ASP A 141 10.30 4.54 3.26
CA ASP A 141 9.77 5.79 3.79
C ASP A 141 10.08 7.04 2.96
N ALA A 142 10.43 6.86 1.67
CA ALA A 142 10.71 7.96 0.74
C ALA A 142 9.61 9.03 0.78
N SER A 143 10.00 10.21 1.23
CA SER A 143 9.15 11.40 1.20
C SER A 143 9.98 12.66 0.92
N ARG A 144 9.30 13.71 0.43
CA ARG A 144 9.95 14.99 0.12
C ARG A 144 10.60 15.56 1.40
N GLY A 145 11.91 15.79 1.35
CA GLY A 145 12.68 16.43 2.43
C GLY A 145 13.48 15.48 3.33
N LYS A 146 13.32 14.16 3.21
CA LYS A 146 14.20 13.20 3.88
C LYS A 146 15.53 13.06 3.16
N GLN A 147 16.61 13.01 3.94
CA GLN A 147 17.96 12.80 3.44
C GLN A 147 18.41 11.39 3.76
N TYR A 148 19.00 10.75 2.77
CA TYR A 148 19.56 9.41 2.86
C TYR A 148 21.03 9.44 2.48
N THR A 149 21.82 8.58 3.10
CA THR A 149 23.25 8.41 2.78
C THR A 149 23.60 6.93 2.79
N PHE A 150 24.57 6.58 1.96
CA PHE A 150 25.17 5.26 1.96
C PHE A 150 26.03 5.07 3.21
N TYR A 151 25.85 3.94 3.91
CA TYR A 151 26.69 3.46 4.99
C TYR A 151 27.33 2.14 4.59
N HIS A 152 28.59 1.88 4.99
CA HIS A 152 29.31 0.64 4.70
C HIS A 152 28.74 -0.57 5.48
N THR A 153 27.54 -1.01 5.11
CA THR A 153 26.81 -2.11 5.75
C THR A 153 26.25 -3.10 4.74
N ALA A 154 26.00 -4.33 5.19
CA ALA A 154 25.50 -5.41 4.35
C ALA A 154 24.22 -5.02 3.58
N MET A 155 23.26 -4.36 4.25
CA MET A 155 22.01 -3.93 3.62
C MET A 155 22.23 -2.88 2.54
N ASP A 156 23.01 -1.83 2.81
CA ASP A 156 23.28 -0.80 1.81
C ASP A 156 24.07 -1.35 0.61
N TYR A 157 25.03 -2.25 0.83
CA TYR A 157 25.70 -2.96 -0.27
C TYR A 157 24.73 -3.81 -1.10
N LEU A 158 23.85 -4.57 -0.42
CA LEU A 158 22.84 -5.39 -1.10
C LEU A 158 21.92 -4.52 -1.96
N TYR A 159 21.37 -3.43 -1.40
CA TYR A 159 20.53 -2.51 -2.15
C TYR A 159 21.27 -1.83 -3.30
N ALA A 160 22.54 -1.47 -3.12
CA ALA A 160 23.35 -0.91 -4.20
C ALA A 160 23.59 -1.90 -5.36
N LEU A 161 23.67 -3.20 -5.08
CA LEU A 161 23.77 -4.25 -6.09
C LEU A 161 22.39 -4.52 -6.73
N VAL A 162 21.35 -4.67 -5.92
CA VAL A 162 19.99 -4.98 -6.36
C VAL A 162 19.38 -3.84 -7.18
N ASN A 163 19.63 -2.58 -6.84
CA ASN A 163 19.13 -1.43 -7.60
C ASN A 163 19.70 -1.35 -9.03
N LYS A 164 20.83 -2.00 -9.30
CA LYS A 164 21.37 -2.14 -10.66
C LYS A 164 20.62 -3.22 -11.45
N ILE A 165 19.92 -4.12 -10.78
CA ILE A 165 19.12 -5.18 -11.39
C ILE A 165 17.73 -4.61 -11.67
N HIS A 166 17.49 -4.22 -12.92
CA HIS A 166 16.15 -3.86 -13.37
C HIS A 166 15.31 -5.12 -13.56
N PHE A 167 14.68 -5.62 -12.50
CA PHE A 167 13.73 -6.75 -12.59
C PHE A 167 12.61 -6.53 -13.62
N ARG A 168 12.33 -5.27 -13.99
CA ARG A 168 11.37 -4.90 -15.04
C ARG A 168 11.89 -5.00 -16.48
N LYS A 169 13.21 -4.98 -16.72
CA LYS A 169 13.77 -5.11 -18.09
C LYS A 169 13.57 -6.50 -18.71
N GLY A 170 13.19 -7.51 -17.91
CA GLY A 170 12.84 -8.86 -18.39
C GLY A 170 11.34 -9.18 -18.36
N ARG A 171 10.50 -8.26 -17.88
CA ARG A 171 9.04 -8.34 -18.02
C ARG A 171 8.60 -7.25 -18.99
N GLU A 172 8.96 -7.40 -20.26
CA GLU A 172 8.00 -6.99 -21.28
C GLU A 172 6.75 -7.83 -20.98
N GLN A 173 5.81 -7.27 -20.23
CA GLN A 173 4.48 -7.84 -20.14
C GLN A 173 3.92 -7.72 -21.55
N TYR A 174 4.16 -8.73 -22.38
CA TYR A 174 3.32 -9.04 -23.52
C TYR A 174 1.97 -9.45 -22.94
N GLY A 175 1.21 -8.46 -22.49
CA GLY A 175 -0.23 -8.60 -22.40
C GLY A 175 -0.73 -8.47 -23.82
N ASP A 176 -1.29 -9.54 -24.38
CA ASP A 176 -2.10 -9.43 -25.58
C ASP A 176 -3.24 -8.44 -25.24
N TYR A 177 -3.07 -7.18 -25.65
CA TYR A 177 -4.11 -6.18 -25.45
C TYR A 177 -5.30 -6.59 -26.30
N ARG A 178 -6.37 -7.02 -25.63
CA ARG A 178 -7.66 -7.29 -26.27
C ARG A 178 -8.57 -6.09 -26.06
N PRO A 179 -8.88 -5.31 -27.11
CA PRO A 179 -9.82 -4.21 -26.99
C PRO A 179 -11.20 -4.77 -26.63
N ILE A 180 -11.95 -4.04 -25.79
CA ILE A 180 -13.33 -4.40 -25.41
C ILE A 180 -14.19 -4.55 -26.67
N SER A 181 -13.99 -3.67 -27.65
CA SER A 181 -14.70 -3.70 -28.93
C SER A 181 -14.45 -4.97 -29.75
N SER A 182 -13.35 -5.71 -29.54
CA SER A 182 -13.11 -6.98 -30.24
C SER A 182 -13.95 -8.14 -29.72
N SER A 183 -14.40 -8.06 -28.48
CA SER A 183 -15.26 -9.09 -27.87
C SER A 183 -16.74 -8.86 -28.17
N LEU A 184 -17.11 -7.70 -28.71
CA LEU A 184 -18.48 -7.34 -29.07
C LEU A 184 -18.74 -7.79 -30.51
N ALA A 185 -19.67 -8.73 -30.71
CA ALA A 185 -20.01 -9.33 -32.00
C ALA A 185 -20.91 -8.36 -32.77
N TYR A 186 -20.30 -7.31 -33.33
CA TYR A 186 -21.02 -6.25 -34.01
C TYR A 186 -20.52 -6.08 -35.44
N ASP A 187 -21.42 -6.11 -36.42
CA ASP A 187 -21.11 -5.90 -37.83
C ASP A 187 -21.15 -4.39 -38.12
N ILE A 188 -20.02 -3.81 -38.56
CA ILE A 188 -19.92 -2.37 -38.75
C ILE A 188 -20.74 -1.98 -39.98
N GLY A 189 -22.02 -1.64 -39.79
CA GLY A 189 -22.69 -0.73 -40.70
C GLY A 189 -21.88 0.56 -40.77
N SER A 190 -21.64 1.10 -41.96
CA SER A 190 -20.90 2.36 -42.10
C SER A 190 -21.59 3.46 -41.28
N GLY A 191 -20.98 3.85 -40.16
CA GLY A 191 -21.57 4.82 -39.24
C GLY A 191 -21.94 6.11 -39.95
N ASN A 192 -23.12 6.64 -39.68
CA ASN A 192 -23.61 7.85 -40.32
C ASN A 192 -23.04 9.11 -39.64
N ALA A 193 -23.11 10.26 -40.32
CA ALA A 193 -22.56 11.52 -39.81
C ALA A 193 -23.12 11.95 -38.45
N THR A 194 -24.35 11.54 -38.12
CA THR A 194 -24.99 11.83 -36.83
C THR A 194 -24.35 11.02 -35.70
N GLU A 195 -24.07 9.74 -35.92
CA GLU A 195 -23.43 8.86 -34.94
C GLU A 195 -22.02 9.33 -34.59
N TYR A 196 -21.25 9.81 -35.57
CA TYR A 196 -19.94 10.44 -35.32
C TYR A 196 -20.06 11.71 -34.47
N ARG A 197 -21.06 12.56 -34.72
CA ARG A 197 -21.32 13.75 -33.90
C ARG A 197 -21.71 13.38 -32.46
N HIS A 198 -22.53 12.35 -32.28
CA HIS A 198 -22.90 11.85 -30.96
C HIS A 198 -21.68 11.32 -30.21
N LYS A 199 -20.84 10.53 -30.88
CA LYS A 199 -19.57 10.04 -30.34
C LYS A 199 -18.65 11.19 -29.92
N ASP A 200 -18.46 12.21 -30.76
CA ASP A 200 -17.61 13.36 -30.41
C ASP A 200 -18.16 14.15 -29.21
N LYS A 201 -19.50 14.26 -29.09
CA LYS A 201 -20.14 14.86 -27.90
C LYS A 201 -19.91 14.05 -26.64
N ILE A 202 -20.02 12.73 -26.71
CA ILE A 202 -19.76 11.84 -25.57
C ILE A 202 -18.31 11.96 -25.11
N VAL A 203 -17.36 11.95 -26.06
CA VAL A 203 -15.93 12.10 -25.76
C VAL A 203 -15.68 13.43 -25.04
N GLN A 204 -16.25 14.53 -25.54
CA GLN A 204 -16.15 15.84 -24.91
C GLN A 204 -16.64 15.80 -23.45
N ILE A 205 -17.84 15.24 -23.20
CA ILE A 205 -18.43 15.17 -21.85
C ILE A 205 -17.55 14.36 -20.90
N ILE A 206 -17.05 13.21 -21.34
CA ILE A 206 -16.22 12.33 -20.51
C ILE A 206 -14.88 13.00 -20.17
N ASP A 207 -14.22 13.63 -21.14
CA ASP A 207 -12.93 14.28 -20.95
C ASP A 207 -13.03 15.51 -20.04
N GLU A 208 -14.08 16.31 -20.17
CA GLU A 208 -14.35 17.46 -19.29
C GLU A 208 -14.61 17.01 -17.85
N SER A 209 -15.44 15.99 -17.65
CA SER A 209 -15.72 15.43 -16.33
C SER A 209 -14.49 14.80 -15.70
N LYS A 210 -13.66 14.10 -16.48
CA LYS A 210 -12.37 13.57 -16.05
C LYS A 210 -11.43 14.67 -15.57
N ALA A 211 -11.33 15.77 -16.32
CA ALA A 211 -10.50 16.91 -15.93
C ALA A 211 -10.97 17.54 -14.60
N LYS A 212 -12.29 17.69 -14.40
CA LYS A 212 -12.87 18.18 -13.14
C LYS A 212 -12.58 17.24 -11.96
N ILE A 213 -12.80 15.94 -12.13
CA ILE A 213 -12.54 14.93 -11.09
C ILE A 213 -11.06 14.89 -10.71
N ASN A 214 -10.16 14.97 -11.70
CA ASN A 214 -8.72 14.99 -11.42
C ASN A 214 -8.29 16.22 -10.62
N ARG A 215 -8.91 17.39 -10.84
CA ARG A 215 -8.67 18.58 -10.02
C ARG A 215 -9.11 18.36 -8.57
N LEU A 216 -10.29 17.78 -8.35
CA LEU A 216 -10.78 17.47 -6.99
C LEU A 216 -9.87 16.47 -6.27
N TYR A 217 -9.38 15.43 -6.96
CA TYR A 217 -8.42 14.49 -6.38
C TYR A 217 -7.08 15.12 -5.99
N LEU A 218 -6.65 16.20 -6.66
CA LEU A 218 -5.47 16.96 -6.23
C LEU A 218 -5.74 17.71 -4.93
N THR A 219 -6.93 18.31 -4.79
CA THR A 219 -7.37 19.01 -3.57
C THR A 219 -7.51 18.06 -2.37
N ILE A 220 -7.98 16.82 -2.59
CA ILE A 220 -8.10 15.79 -1.53
C ILE A 220 -6.76 15.52 -0.82
N ARG A 221 -5.62 15.68 -1.51
CA ARG A 221 -4.29 15.40 -0.93
C ARG A 221 -3.90 16.37 0.18
N THR A 222 -4.47 17.57 0.20
CA THR A 222 -4.20 18.62 1.19
C THR A 222 -5.38 18.89 2.11
N ALA A 223 -6.51 18.21 1.88
CA ALA A 223 -7.76 18.41 2.61
C ALA A 223 -7.80 17.61 3.93
N ASP A 224 -8.51 18.17 4.91
CA ASP A 224 -8.84 17.52 6.18
C ASP A 224 -9.96 16.45 6.02
N GLU A 225 -10.32 15.77 7.10
CA GLU A 225 -11.27 14.64 7.06
C GLU A 225 -12.69 15.06 6.65
N GLN A 226 -13.18 16.22 7.13
CA GLN A 226 -14.51 16.73 6.80
C GLN A 226 -14.56 17.28 5.37
N GLU A 227 -13.49 17.97 4.94
CA GLU A 227 -13.34 18.44 3.56
C GLU A 227 -13.28 17.27 2.56
N ARG A 228 -12.68 16.14 2.95
CA ARG A 228 -12.65 14.94 2.09
C ARG A 228 -14.03 14.36 1.84
N GLU A 229 -14.89 14.30 2.84
CA GLU A 229 -16.26 13.80 2.67
C GLU A 229 -17.03 14.64 1.63
N VAL A 230 -16.99 15.97 1.76
CA VAL A 230 -17.62 16.90 0.82
C VAL A 230 -17.04 16.75 -0.59
N LEU A 231 -15.72 16.59 -0.72
CA LEU A 231 -15.07 16.39 -2.03
C LEU A 231 -15.47 15.05 -2.67
N TYR A 232 -15.70 14.00 -1.88
CA TYR A 232 -16.19 12.73 -2.41
C TYR A 232 -17.64 12.83 -2.88
N GLU A 233 -18.52 13.53 -2.16
CA GLU A 233 -19.89 13.81 -2.62
C GLU A 233 -19.88 14.58 -3.95
N GLN A 234 -19.07 15.63 -4.06
CA GLN A 234 -18.94 16.38 -5.32
C GLN A 234 -18.44 15.51 -6.49
N ILE A 235 -17.51 14.59 -6.24
CA ILE A 235 -17.06 13.63 -7.26
C ILE A 235 -18.19 12.69 -7.67
N ALA A 236 -19.03 12.26 -6.72
CA ALA A 236 -20.19 11.41 -7.01
C ALA A 236 -21.21 12.16 -7.88
N ASP A 237 -21.51 13.42 -7.57
CA ASP A 237 -22.42 14.25 -8.35
C ASP A 237 -21.93 14.48 -9.79
N ILE A 238 -20.63 14.75 -9.96
CA ILE A 238 -20.03 14.91 -11.30
C ILE A 238 -20.13 13.61 -12.11
N LYS A 239 -19.96 12.45 -11.48
CA LYS A 239 -20.12 11.15 -12.15
C LYS A 239 -21.57 10.91 -12.55
N ALA A 240 -22.52 11.20 -11.67
CA ALA A 240 -23.96 11.05 -11.95
C ALA A 240 -24.41 11.96 -13.10
N GLU A 241 -23.98 13.22 -13.10
CA GLU A 241 -24.30 14.16 -14.18
C GLU A 241 -23.62 13.78 -15.51
N ARG A 242 -22.37 13.30 -15.46
CA ARG A 242 -21.69 12.72 -16.64
C ARG A 242 -22.52 11.58 -17.23
N ASP A 243 -22.92 10.60 -16.41
CA ASP A 243 -23.62 9.41 -16.88
C ASP A 243 -24.98 9.79 -17.49
N LYS A 244 -25.70 10.75 -16.87
CA LYS A 244 -26.93 11.33 -17.41
C LYS A 244 -26.73 12.01 -18.76
N GLN A 245 -25.65 12.77 -18.93
CA GLN A 245 -25.36 13.44 -20.20
C GLN A 245 -24.93 12.44 -21.27
N VAL A 246 -24.07 11.47 -20.95
CA VAL A 246 -23.66 10.41 -21.87
C VAL A 246 -24.87 9.62 -22.35
N SER A 247 -25.81 9.28 -21.46
CA SER A 247 -27.01 8.52 -21.82
C SER A 247 -27.91 9.25 -22.83
N LYS A 248 -27.92 10.59 -22.85
CA LYS A 248 -28.67 11.36 -23.86
C LYS A 248 -28.12 11.19 -25.28
N TRP A 249 -26.81 11.00 -25.41
CA TRP A 249 -26.12 10.95 -26.71
C TRP A 249 -25.80 9.51 -27.14
N LEU A 250 -25.69 8.59 -26.19
CA LEU A 250 -25.44 7.17 -26.43
C LEU A 250 -26.74 6.48 -26.84
N THR A 251 -27.15 6.71 -28.09
CA THR A 251 -28.47 6.37 -28.60
C THR A 251 -28.58 4.95 -29.16
N ASN A 252 -27.48 4.36 -29.61
CA ASN A 252 -27.45 3.03 -30.22
C ASN A 252 -26.06 2.37 -30.03
N GLU A 253 -25.98 1.10 -30.43
CA GLU A 253 -24.75 0.30 -30.35
C GLU A 253 -23.62 0.85 -31.22
N ASN A 254 -23.93 1.41 -32.40
CA ASN A 254 -22.93 2.06 -33.27
C ASN A 254 -22.17 3.16 -32.53
N VAL A 255 -22.89 4.06 -31.86
CA VAL A 255 -22.28 5.16 -31.08
C VAL A 255 -21.41 4.59 -29.96
N LEU A 256 -21.86 3.53 -29.27
CA LEU A 256 -21.08 2.85 -28.24
C LEU A 256 -19.76 2.32 -28.78
N ILE A 257 -19.78 1.57 -29.89
CA ILE A 257 -18.59 1.01 -30.52
C ILE A 257 -17.63 2.11 -30.99
N LEU A 258 -18.15 3.20 -31.58
CA LEU A 258 -17.33 4.33 -32.01
C LEU A 258 -16.62 5.01 -30.84
N VAL A 259 -17.28 5.16 -29.68
CA VAL A 259 -16.68 5.75 -28.49
C VAL A 259 -15.65 4.79 -27.87
N LEU A 260 -15.95 3.49 -27.79
CA LEU A 260 -15.00 2.49 -27.31
C LEU A 260 -13.72 2.50 -28.15
N ARG A 261 -13.83 2.42 -29.48
CA ARG A 261 -12.68 2.45 -30.39
C ARG A 261 -11.87 3.74 -30.29
N HIS A 262 -12.54 4.88 -30.07
CA HIS A 262 -11.84 6.14 -29.84
C HIS A 262 -10.92 6.06 -28.62
N TYR A 263 -11.41 5.53 -27.50
CA TYR A 263 -10.61 5.45 -26.28
C TYR A 263 -9.63 4.29 -26.27
N GLU A 264 -9.92 3.17 -26.92
CA GLU A 264 -8.95 2.08 -27.12
C GLU A 264 -7.73 2.56 -27.93
N LYS A 265 -7.93 3.45 -28.92
CA LYS A 265 -6.84 4.02 -29.71
C LYS A 265 -6.05 5.09 -28.95
N ASN A 266 -6.71 5.95 -28.17
CA ASN A 266 -6.08 7.15 -27.61
C ASN A 266 -5.75 7.04 -26.11
N SER A 267 -6.42 6.18 -25.35
CA SER A 267 -6.30 6.10 -23.88
C SER A 267 -6.77 4.75 -23.28
N ALA A 268 -6.29 3.63 -23.83
CA ALA A 268 -6.76 2.28 -23.51
C ALA A 268 -6.72 1.88 -22.02
N ALA A 269 -5.78 2.42 -21.25
CA ALA A 269 -5.54 2.02 -19.86
C ALA A 269 -6.40 2.77 -18.82
N ASP A 270 -7.14 3.80 -19.22
CA ASP A 270 -7.88 4.63 -18.27
C ASP A 270 -9.32 4.12 -18.05
N TRP A 271 -9.46 3.23 -17.07
CA TRP A 271 -10.75 2.61 -16.72
C TRP A 271 -11.86 3.62 -16.37
N ARG A 272 -11.50 4.84 -15.91
CA ARG A 272 -12.48 5.86 -15.48
C ARG A 272 -13.31 6.39 -16.64
N ILE A 273 -12.76 6.30 -17.85
CA ILE A 273 -13.40 6.63 -19.12
C ILE A 273 -14.51 5.62 -19.42
N TYR A 274 -14.19 4.33 -19.28
CA TYR A 274 -15.11 3.24 -19.59
C TYR A 274 -16.26 3.08 -18.60
N ALA A 275 -16.13 3.61 -17.38
CA ALA A 275 -17.18 3.52 -16.35
C ALA A 275 -18.55 4.07 -16.82
N ALA A 276 -18.57 5.17 -17.59
CA ALA A 276 -19.81 5.76 -18.12
C ALA A 276 -20.48 4.87 -19.17
N LEU A 277 -19.68 4.07 -19.88
CA LEU A 277 -20.14 3.20 -20.97
C LEU A 277 -20.61 1.86 -20.42
N ILE A 278 -19.84 1.27 -19.50
CA ILE A 278 -20.14 -0.05 -18.89
C ILE A 278 -21.44 -0.02 -18.08
N ASN A 279 -21.73 1.09 -17.42
CA ASN A 279 -22.97 1.26 -16.65
C ASN A 279 -24.19 1.55 -17.54
N HIS A 280 -24.01 1.78 -18.85
CA HIS A 280 -25.11 2.14 -19.73
C HIS A 280 -25.93 0.91 -20.15
N PRO A 281 -27.28 0.99 -20.22
CA PRO A 281 -28.14 -0.13 -20.60
C PRO A 281 -27.75 -0.79 -21.92
N ILE A 282 -27.37 0.00 -22.94
CA ILE A 282 -26.95 -0.51 -24.26
C ILE A 282 -25.72 -1.42 -24.17
N PHE A 283 -24.76 -1.09 -23.30
CA PHE A 283 -23.58 -1.94 -23.12
C PHE A 283 -23.95 -3.28 -22.45
N LEU A 284 -24.85 -3.23 -21.46
CA LEU A 284 -25.35 -4.42 -20.79
C LEU A 284 -26.17 -5.32 -21.74
N GLU A 285 -26.97 -4.73 -22.60
CA GLU A 285 -27.76 -5.44 -23.62
C GLU A 285 -26.84 -6.14 -24.63
N LEU A 286 -25.88 -5.42 -25.20
CA LEU A 286 -24.91 -5.98 -26.15
C LEU A 286 -24.06 -7.10 -25.52
N LEU A 287 -23.69 -6.95 -24.24
CA LEU A 287 -22.98 -8.01 -23.50
C LEU A 287 -23.86 -9.25 -23.27
N TRP A 288 -25.17 -9.07 -23.13
CA TRP A 288 -26.11 -10.18 -22.95
C TRP A 288 -26.33 -10.98 -24.23
N GLU A 289 -26.38 -10.30 -25.38
CA GLU A 289 -26.53 -10.92 -26.70
C GLU A 289 -25.34 -11.83 -27.06
N LEU A 290 -24.13 -11.47 -26.63
CA LEU A 290 -22.91 -12.25 -26.82
C LEU A 290 -22.90 -13.63 -26.14
N TYR A 291 -23.71 -13.83 -25.09
CA TYR A 291 -23.81 -15.10 -24.37
C TYR A 291 -25.01 -15.95 -24.85
N ASP A 292 -25.47 -15.72 -26.08
CA ASP A 292 -26.63 -16.35 -26.71
C ASP A 292 -27.93 -16.21 -25.87
N GLY A 293 -27.97 -15.26 -24.93
CA GLY A 293 -29.10 -15.08 -23.99
C GLY A 293 -29.37 -16.27 -23.06
N THR A 294 -28.46 -17.23 -22.96
CA THR A 294 -28.60 -18.44 -22.14
C THR A 294 -28.01 -18.31 -20.73
N ALA A 295 -27.33 -17.20 -20.46
CA ALA A 295 -26.70 -16.94 -19.17
C ALA A 295 -27.74 -16.66 -18.07
N ASN A 296 -27.37 -16.97 -16.83
CA ASN A 296 -28.13 -16.56 -15.65
C ASN A 296 -27.62 -15.20 -15.17
N GLN A 297 -28.52 -14.22 -15.00
CA GLN A 297 -28.16 -12.93 -14.44
C GLN A 297 -28.08 -13.05 -12.92
N VAL A 298 -27.01 -12.52 -12.32
CA VAL A 298 -26.91 -12.40 -10.87
C VAL A 298 -27.56 -11.08 -10.47
N THR A 299 -28.61 -11.15 -9.65
CA THR A 299 -29.33 -9.97 -9.15
C THR A 299 -29.39 -10.01 -7.64
N GLU A 300 -29.28 -8.85 -7.00
CA GLU A 300 -29.51 -8.73 -5.55
C GLU A 300 -30.96 -9.17 -5.23
N ASP A 301 -31.11 -10.07 -4.26
CA ASP A 301 -32.37 -10.67 -3.86
C ASP A 301 -32.28 -11.02 -2.37
N GLU A 302 -33.19 -10.49 -1.54
CA GLU A 302 -33.21 -10.75 -0.08
C GLU A 302 -33.42 -12.23 0.26
N ASN A 303 -33.98 -13.00 -0.68
CA ASN A 303 -34.15 -14.45 -0.60
C ASN A 303 -33.13 -15.20 -1.46
N GLY A 304 -32.09 -14.51 -1.93
CA GLY A 304 -31.04 -15.05 -2.76
C GLY A 304 -30.21 -16.12 -2.05
N GLU A 305 -29.84 -17.14 -2.83
CA GLU A 305 -29.07 -18.30 -2.36
C GLU A 305 -27.58 -17.99 -2.15
N TYR A 306 -27.07 -16.90 -2.74
CA TYR A 306 -25.65 -16.53 -2.71
C TYR A 306 -25.43 -15.28 -1.86
N THR A 307 -24.56 -15.34 -0.84
CA THR A 307 -24.20 -14.17 -0.02
C THR A 307 -22.83 -13.63 -0.41
N LEU A 308 -22.75 -12.36 -0.81
CA LEU A 308 -21.52 -11.66 -1.13
C LEU A 308 -21.45 -10.35 -0.34
N TYR A 309 -20.42 -10.19 0.51
CA TYR A 309 -20.23 -8.99 1.35
C TYR A 309 -21.47 -8.59 2.18
N GLY A 310 -22.21 -9.57 2.71
CA GLY A 310 -23.39 -9.35 3.53
C GLY A 310 -24.68 -9.04 2.75
N ARG A 311 -24.63 -9.00 1.41
CA ARG A 311 -25.79 -8.89 0.53
C ARG A 311 -26.12 -10.23 -0.10
N LYS A 312 -27.41 -10.52 -0.29
CA LYS A 312 -27.88 -11.77 -0.89
C LYS A 312 -28.20 -11.59 -2.37
N PHE A 313 -27.94 -12.61 -3.17
CA PHE A 313 -28.05 -12.62 -4.62
C PHE A 313 -28.69 -13.92 -5.11
N ALA A 314 -29.47 -13.83 -6.18
CA ALA A 314 -30.07 -14.95 -6.87
C ALA A 314 -29.64 -14.99 -8.34
N LYS A 315 -29.58 -16.19 -8.92
CA LYS A 315 -29.44 -16.39 -10.36
C LYS A 315 -30.83 -16.41 -10.98
N LYS A 316 -31.14 -15.42 -11.83
CA LYS A 316 -32.42 -15.33 -12.54
C LYS A 316 -32.19 -15.51 -14.04
N TYR A 317 -33.03 -16.34 -14.66
CA TYR A 317 -33.00 -16.53 -16.10
C TYR A 317 -33.64 -15.32 -16.80
N LYS A 318 -32.93 -14.68 -17.74
CA LYS A 318 -33.43 -13.54 -18.50
C LYS A 318 -33.61 -13.96 -19.97
N LYS A 319 -34.86 -14.05 -20.41
CA LYS A 319 -35.23 -14.43 -21.78
C LYS A 319 -34.84 -13.32 -22.77
N MET A 320 -34.31 -13.69 -23.93
CA MET A 320 -33.94 -12.77 -25.02
C MET A 320 -35.14 -11.92 -25.49
N ARG A 321 -34.85 -10.72 -26.00
CA ARG A 321 -35.78 -9.99 -26.87
C ARG A 321 -35.92 -10.83 -28.15
N MET A 322 -37.10 -11.36 -28.40
CA MET A 322 -37.46 -11.78 -29.76
C MET A 322 -37.71 -10.50 -30.54
N GLU A 323 -37.03 -10.32 -31.68
CA GLU A 323 -37.37 -9.28 -32.66
C GLU A 323 -38.82 -9.41 -33.14
#